data_AF-A0A5E4QBP1-F1
#
_entry.id   AF-A0A5E4QBP1-F1
#
_cell.length_a   1.000
_cell.length_b   1.000
_cell.length_c   1.000
_cell.angle_alpha   90.00
_cell.angle_beta   90.00
_cell.angle_gamma   90.00
#
_symmetry.space_group_name_H-M   'P 1'
#
loop_
_entity.id
_entity.type
_entity.pdbx_description
1 polymer ?
#
loop_
_entity_poly.entity_id
_entity_poly.type
_entity_poly.pdbx_seq_one_letter_code
_entity_poly.pdbx_strand_id
1 'polypeptide(L)'
;MFVGWFGHILLLSFLFKTSGGVQRFPKNFKFGAATAAVQVEGAWNDDGKGTNKWDEYYLLHPHANSDNSTPKVAANSYYLWKQDVDIAAELGLDVYRFSISWSRILPTGLADKMNYKGIQYYNGLIDSLVAAGVEPLVTIYHLDLPYTLVELGGWTNPSSVDWFFEYAKLVFSLYSDRVKYWITINEPWMICDVWLNSPNPKDKYICTKNILLAHAKVYRYYHEMYKSAKGQVSIANFLFWLKPVDSSTDHEKELIKFLNQYNVSVIEYIFIGKANLRSRSSWSTAETNP
;
A
#
# COMPACT_ATOMS: atom_id res chain seq x y z
N MET A 1 79.36 -1.22 -11.58
CA MET A 1 78.89 -1.56 -10.23
C MET A 1 77.93 -0.45 -9.82
N PHE A 2 76.63 -0.71 -9.93
CA PHE A 2 75.56 0.28 -9.78
C PHE A 2 75.34 0.62 -8.30
N VAL A 3 75.31 1.90 -7.96
CA VAL A 3 74.86 2.41 -6.65
C VAL A 3 73.44 2.94 -6.84
N GLY A 4 72.45 2.18 -6.37
CA GLY A 4 71.03 2.53 -6.46
C GLY A 4 70.65 3.56 -5.40
N TRP A 5 70.13 4.71 -5.85
CA TRP A 5 69.45 5.68 -5.00
C TRP A 5 67.98 5.24 -4.81
N PHE A 6 67.62 4.76 -3.61
CA PHE A 6 66.22 4.55 -3.23
C PHE A 6 65.66 5.84 -2.61
N GLY A 7 65.09 6.70 -3.45
CA GLY A 7 64.28 7.82 -2.99
C GLY A 7 63.02 7.30 -2.28
N HIS A 8 62.89 7.58 -0.98
CA HIS A 8 61.68 7.29 -0.23
C HIS A 8 60.59 8.30 -0.62
N ILE A 9 59.53 7.83 -1.28
CA ILE A 9 58.34 8.63 -1.55
C ILE A 9 57.50 8.66 -0.28
N LEU A 10 57.52 9.80 0.41
CA LEU A 10 56.65 10.09 1.54
C LEU A 10 55.28 10.54 0.99
N LEU A 11 54.31 9.63 0.98
CA LEU A 11 52.91 9.94 0.68
C LEU A 11 52.28 10.66 1.88
N LEU A 12 52.35 11.99 1.87
CA LEU A 12 51.59 12.85 2.78
C LEU A 12 50.14 12.92 2.28
N SER A 13 49.28 12.04 2.81
CA SER A 13 47.84 12.15 2.63
C SER A 13 47.29 13.29 3.49
N PHE A 14 47.06 14.45 2.89
CA PHE A 14 46.28 15.52 3.50
C PHE A 14 44.80 15.13 3.50
N LEU A 15 44.26 14.79 4.67
CA LEU A 15 42.81 14.75 4.90
C LEU A 15 42.30 16.19 4.90
N PHE A 16 41.83 16.66 3.76
CA PHE A 16 41.01 17.87 3.70
C PHE A 16 39.69 17.57 4.42
N LYS A 17 39.51 18.15 5.61
CA LYS A 17 38.21 18.20 6.28
C LYS A 17 37.32 19.13 5.45
N THR A 18 36.59 18.58 4.49
CA THR A 18 35.54 19.31 3.80
C THR A 18 34.52 19.74 4.86
N SER A 19 34.41 21.03 5.12
CA SER A 19 33.47 21.66 6.06
C SER A 19 32.03 21.71 5.53
N GLY A 20 31.65 20.79 4.64
CA GLY A 20 30.25 20.49 4.35
C GLY A 20 29.75 19.58 5.46
N GLY A 21 28.91 20.08 6.36
CA GLY A 21 28.29 19.23 7.38
C GLY A 21 27.57 18.06 6.71
N VAL A 22 27.93 16.83 7.08
CA VAL A 22 27.18 15.65 6.64
C VAL A 22 25.76 15.81 7.16
N GLN A 23 24.82 16.08 6.25
CA GLN A 23 23.40 16.11 6.59
C GLN A 23 23.02 14.69 7.00
N ARG A 24 22.53 14.55 8.24
CA ARG A 24 22.05 13.28 8.77
C ARG A 24 20.55 13.40 8.97
N PHE A 25 19.84 12.32 8.69
CA PHE A 25 18.45 12.20 9.09
C PHE A 25 18.33 12.20 10.63
N PRO A 26 17.16 12.57 11.18
CA PRO A 26 16.88 12.39 12.59
C PRO A 26 17.20 10.95 13.04
N LYS A 27 17.66 10.77 14.28
CA LYS A 27 18.11 9.47 14.82
C LYS A 27 17.07 8.36 14.69
N ASN A 28 15.79 8.71 14.65
CA ASN A 28 14.65 7.80 14.58
C ASN A 28 13.98 7.77 13.19
N PHE A 29 14.63 8.31 12.16
CA PHE A 29 14.18 8.16 10.78
C PHE A 29 14.36 6.70 10.35
N LYS A 30 13.36 6.15 9.65
CA LYS A 30 13.36 4.76 9.19
C LYS A 30 13.57 4.70 7.68
N PHE A 31 14.54 3.92 7.24
CA PHE A 31 14.73 3.53 5.85
C PHE A 31 14.07 2.19 5.60
N GLY A 32 13.38 2.08 4.47
CA GLY A 32 12.64 0.86 4.17
C GLY A 32 12.33 0.69 2.71
N ALA A 33 11.81 -0.49 2.39
CA ALA A 33 11.29 -0.84 1.08
C ALA A 33 9.81 -1.23 1.20
N ALA A 34 9.09 -1.20 0.07
CA ALA A 34 7.68 -1.54 0.02
C ALA A 34 7.35 -2.47 -1.15
N THR A 35 6.49 -3.46 -0.91
CA THR A 35 5.91 -4.36 -1.91
C THR A 35 4.41 -4.50 -1.72
N ALA A 36 3.72 -5.09 -2.69
CA ALA A 36 2.32 -5.48 -2.57
C ALA A 36 2.13 -6.92 -3.07
N ALA A 37 1.21 -7.65 -2.43
CA ALA A 37 1.06 -9.09 -2.57
C ALA A 37 0.96 -9.55 -4.03
N VAL A 38 0.00 -9.02 -4.80
CA VAL A 38 -0.19 -9.40 -6.22
C VAL A 38 1.01 -9.07 -7.10
N GLN A 39 1.81 -8.07 -6.73
CA GLN A 39 2.96 -7.62 -7.52
C GLN A 39 4.19 -8.50 -7.33
N VAL A 40 4.32 -9.20 -6.19
CA VAL A 40 5.55 -9.94 -5.86
C VAL A 40 5.33 -11.41 -5.51
N GLU A 41 4.19 -11.78 -4.90
CA GLU A 41 4.01 -13.12 -4.34
C GLU A 41 3.97 -14.21 -5.40
N GLY A 42 3.16 -14.04 -6.45
CA GLY A 42 2.80 -15.14 -7.34
C GLY A 42 1.95 -16.19 -6.62
N ALA A 43 2.14 -17.46 -6.99
CA ALA A 43 1.44 -18.59 -6.41
C ALA A 43 -0.08 -18.33 -6.34
N TRP A 44 -0.62 -17.87 -7.48
CA TRP A 44 -1.91 -17.21 -7.56
C TRP A 44 -3.08 -18.13 -7.15
N ASN A 45 -2.93 -19.43 -7.31
CA ASN A 45 -3.91 -20.47 -6.99
C ASN A 45 -3.38 -21.60 -6.10
N ASP A 46 -2.20 -21.42 -5.50
CA ASP A 46 -1.61 -22.44 -4.63
C ASP A 46 -2.16 -22.34 -3.21
N ASP A 47 -2.06 -23.46 -2.47
CA ASP A 47 -2.35 -23.54 -1.03
C ASP A 47 -3.70 -22.93 -0.62
N GLY A 48 -4.71 -23.09 -1.49
CA GLY A 48 -6.08 -22.68 -1.21
C GLY A 48 -6.36 -21.18 -1.31
N LYS A 49 -5.45 -20.38 -1.89
CA LYS A 49 -5.73 -18.98 -2.23
C LYS A 49 -6.90 -18.90 -3.24
N GLY A 50 -7.87 -18.02 -2.97
CA GLY A 50 -8.93 -17.67 -3.92
C GLY A 50 -8.45 -16.67 -4.98
N THR A 51 -9.19 -16.54 -6.08
CA THR A 51 -8.89 -15.54 -7.10
C THR A 51 -9.27 -14.14 -6.61
N ASN A 52 -8.47 -13.15 -7.02
CA ASN A 52 -8.79 -11.74 -6.88
C ASN A 52 -9.05 -11.10 -8.25
N LYS A 53 -9.46 -9.84 -8.24
CA LYS A 53 -9.71 -9.04 -9.45
C LYS A 53 -8.61 -9.14 -10.51
N TRP A 54 -7.34 -9.12 -10.10
CA TRP A 54 -6.21 -9.15 -11.02
C TRP A 54 -5.98 -10.53 -11.60
N ASP A 55 -6.11 -11.58 -10.78
CA ASP A 55 -6.02 -12.96 -11.26
C ASP A 55 -7.01 -13.20 -12.40
N GLU A 56 -8.28 -12.85 -12.20
CA GLU A 56 -9.34 -13.02 -13.21
C GLU A 56 -9.11 -12.13 -14.44
N TYR A 57 -8.67 -10.88 -14.24
CA TYR A 57 -8.34 -10.00 -15.37
C TYR A 57 -7.29 -10.64 -16.29
N TYR A 58 -6.22 -11.21 -15.73
CA TYR A 58 -5.15 -11.83 -16.52
C TYR A 58 -5.48 -13.25 -17.00
N LEU A 59 -6.44 -13.95 -16.38
CA LEU A 59 -6.99 -15.18 -16.94
C LEU A 59 -7.78 -14.90 -18.22
N LEU A 60 -8.55 -13.81 -18.25
CA LEU A 60 -9.32 -13.38 -19.42
C LEU A 60 -8.46 -12.65 -20.47
N HIS A 61 -7.40 -11.97 -20.05
CA HIS A 61 -6.53 -11.17 -20.91
C HIS A 61 -5.05 -11.58 -20.73
N PRO A 62 -4.66 -12.80 -21.15
CA PRO A 62 -3.30 -13.32 -20.94
C PRO A 62 -2.21 -12.51 -21.68
N HIS A 63 -2.61 -11.66 -22.63
CA HIS A 63 -1.73 -10.81 -23.45
C HIS A 63 -1.88 -9.31 -23.12
N ALA A 64 -2.40 -8.97 -21.93
CA ALA A 64 -2.62 -7.58 -21.53
C ALA A 64 -1.31 -6.79 -21.40
N ASN A 65 -0.21 -7.46 -21.06
CA ASN A 65 1.13 -6.88 -21.03
C ASN A 65 1.87 -7.17 -22.34
N SER A 66 2.69 -6.23 -22.80
CA SER A 66 3.46 -6.36 -24.05
C SER A 66 4.43 -7.54 -24.05
N ASP A 67 4.88 -7.98 -22.87
CA ASP A 67 5.75 -9.14 -22.67
C ASP A 67 4.98 -10.41 -22.25
N ASN A 68 3.64 -10.36 -22.25
CA ASN A 68 2.74 -11.42 -21.76
C ASN A 68 2.97 -11.84 -20.29
N SER A 69 3.64 -11.01 -19.48
CA SER A 69 3.79 -11.26 -18.06
C SER A 69 2.43 -11.20 -17.34
N THR A 70 2.27 -11.99 -16.28
CA THR A 70 1.05 -12.05 -15.47
C THR A 70 1.41 -12.21 -13.99
N PRO A 71 0.51 -11.88 -13.04
CA PRO A 71 0.78 -12.06 -11.61
C PRO A 71 0.79 -13.53 -11.16
N LYS A 72 0.65 -14.50 -12.08
CA LYS A 72 0.62 -15.93 -11.74
C LYS A 72 1.89 -16.38 -10.99
N VAL A 73 3.05 -15.88 -11.41
CA VAL A 73 4.36 -16.16 -10.79
C VAL A 73 4.96 -14.89 -10.15
N ALA A 74 4.79 -13.73 -10.79
CA ALA A 74 5.34 -12.45 -10.30
C ALA A 74 6.86 -12.55 -9.98
N ALA A 75 7.31 -12.02 -8.84
CA ALA A 75 8.68 -12.17 -8.35
C ALA A 75 8.90 -13.48 -7.56
N ASN A 76 7.88 -14.33 -7.48
CA ASN A 76 7.90 -15.62 -6.79
C ASN A 76 8.14 -15.53 -5.27
N SER A 77 7.86 -14.37 -4.64
CA SER A 77 8.07 -14.15 -3.21
C SER A 77 7.27 -15.10 -2.32
N TYR A 78 6.17 -15.69 -2.81
CA TYR A 78 5.44 -16.70 -2.02
C TYR A 78 6.33 -17.90 -1.64
N TYR A 79 7.25 -18.29 -2.51
CA TYR A 79 8.21 -19.36 -2.25
C TYR A 79 9.58 -18.84 -1.80
N LEU A 80 9.93 -17.60 -2.15
CA LEU A 80 11.23 -17.00 -1.91
C LEU A 80 11.26 -16.00 -0.75
N TRP A 81 10.18 -15.86 0.02
CA TRP A 81 10.08 -14.86 1.10
C TRP A 81 11.22 -14.90 2.12
N LYS A 82 11.85 -16.07 2.36
CA LYS A 82 13.03 -16.16 3.24
C LYS A 82 14.22 -15.40 2.66
N GLN A 83 14.45 -15.54 1.35
CA GLN A 83 15.49 -14.81 0.64
C GLN A 83 15.17 -13.31 0.63
N ASP A 84 13.90 -12.93 0.47
CA ASP A 84 13.49 -11.52 0.54
C ASP A 84 13.78 -10.92 1.92
N VAL A 85 13.60 -11.68 3.01
CA VAL A 85 13.98 -11.26 4.37
C VAL A 85 15.48 -11.14 4.53
N ASP A 86 16.27 -12.10 4.01
CA ASP A 86 17.73 -12.04 4.05
C ASP A 86 18.24 -10.78 3.33
N ILE A 87 17.68 -10.46 2.16
CA ILE A 87 18.00 -9.25 1.39
C ILE A 87 17.60 -7.99 2.17
N ALA A 88 16.42 -7.95 2.79
CA ALA A 88 15.99 -6.81 3.60
C ALA A 88 16.95 -6.54 4.77
N ALA A 89 17.44 -7.60 5.41
CA ALA A 89 18.41 -7.50 6.49
C ALA A 89 19.80 -7.06 5.98
N GLU A 90 20.28 -7.62 4.87
CA GLU A 90 21.57 -7.27 4.26
C GLU A 90 21.62 -5.80 3.80
N LEU A 91 20.51 -5.29 3.26
CA LEU A 91 20.36 -3.88 2.91
C LEU A 91 20.29 -2.95 4.13
N GLY A 92 20.14 -3.50 5.33
CA GLY A 92 20.00 -2.74 6.57
C GLY A 92 18.70 -1.96 6.65
N LEU A 93 17.59 -2.53 6.15
CA LEU A 93 16.28 -1.88 6.25
C LEU A 93 15.80 -1.81 7.70
N ASP A 94 15.34 -0.65 8.14
CA ASP A 94 14.67 -0.49 9.44
C ASP A 94 13.23 -1.04 9.38
N VAL A 95 12.57 -0.90 8.21
CA VAL A 95 11.17 -1.26 8.02
C VAL A 95 10.96 -1.91 6.65
N TYR A 96 10.16 -2.97 6.62
CA TYR A 96 9.68 -3.57 5.38
C TYR A 96 8.16 -3.47 5.32
N ARG A 97 7.67 -2.74 4.31
CA ARG A 97 6.24 -2.58 4.07
C ARG A 97 5.76 -3.62 3.06
N PHE A 98 4.73 -4.38 3.41
CA PHE A 98 4.10 -5.31 2.47
C PHE A 98 2.58 -5.28 2.64
N SER A 99 1.83 -5.81 1.65
CA SER A 99 0.40 -6.02 1.78
C SER A 99 0.05 -7.48 2.00
N ILE A 100 -1.07 -7.74 2.67
CA ILE A 100 -1.64 -9.08 2.79
C ILE A 100 -2.66 -9.27 1.66
N SER A 101 -2.58 -10.41 0.96
CA SER A 101 -3.58 -10.75 -0.02
C SER A 101 -4.86 -11.25 0.65
N TRP A 102 -5.94 -10.48 0.49
CA TRP A 102 -7.22 -10.79 1.11
C TRP A 102 -7.71 -12.18 0.69
N SER A 103 -7.69 -12.48 -0.60
CA SER A 103 -8.10 -13.80 -1.11
C SER A 103 -7.18 -14.94 -0.70
N ARG A 104 -5.98 -14.67 -0.17
CA ARG A 104 -5.10 -15.70 0.40
C ARG A 104 -5.49 -16.05 1.84
N ILE A 105 -6.01 -15.10 2.62
CA ILE A 105 -6.51 -15.35 3.99
C ILE A 105 -7.95 -15.86 3.96
N LEU A 106 -8.81 -15.22 3.17
CA LEU A 106 -10.24 -15.53 3.01
C LEU A 106 -10.51 -15.77 1.52
N PRO A 107 -10.49 -17.02 1.03
CA PRO A 107 -10.62 -17.33 -0.40
C PRO A 107 -11.91 -16.82 -1.06
N THR A 108 -13.00 -16.77 -0.29
CA THR A 108 -14.31 -16.21 -0.71
C THR A 108 -14.45 -14.72 -0.40
N GLY A 109 -13.43 -14.10 0.20
CA GLY A 109 -13.45 -12.75 0.74
C GLY A 109 -14.26 -12.57 2.02
N LEU A 110 -15.11 -13.52 2.39
CA LEU A 110 -15.92 -13.49 3.61
C LEU A 110 -15.21 -14.25 4.74
N ALA A 111 -15.47 -13.85 5.98
CA ALA A 111 -14.87 -14.47 7.17
C ALA A 111 -15.52 -15.84 7.54
N ASP A 112 -16.08 -16.54 6.56
CA ASP A 112 -16.76 -17.82 6.70
C ASP A 112 -15.79 -19.01 6.60
N LYS A 113 -14.75 -18.88 5.77
CA LYS A 113 -13.74 -19.92 5.54
C LYS A 113 -12.34 -19.31 5.49
N MET A 114 -11.57 -19.55 6.55
CA MET A 114 -10.16 -19.16 6.61
C MET A 114 -9.27 -20.16 5.88
N ASN A 115 -8.24 -19.65 5.22
CA ASN A 115 -7.16 -20.45 4.67
C ASN A 115 -5.93 -20.42 5.60
N TYR A 116 -5.77 -21.49 6.38
CA TYR A 116 -4.66 -21.61 7.33
C TYR A 116 -3.28 -21.62 6.67
N LYS A 117 -3.13 -22.08 5.43
CA LYS A 117 -1.85 -22.04 4.72
C LYS A 117 -1.44 -20.61 4.36
N GLY A 118 -2.40 -19.81 3.91
CA GLY A 118 -2.22 -18.36 3.73
C GLY A 118 -1.82 -17.66 5.03
N ILE A 119 -2.49 -17.99 6.14
CA ILE A 119 -2.15 -17.44 7.46
C ILE A 119 -0.73 -17.85 7.90
N GLN A 120 -0.34 -19.10 7.66
CA GLN A 120 1.01 -19.59 7.97
C GLN A 120 2.10 -18.89 7.16
N TYR A 121 1.84 -18.58 5.88
CA TYR A 121 2.77 -17.82 5.04
C TYR A 121 3.08 -16.44 5.65
N TYR A 122 2.05 -15.66 6.00
CA TYR A 122 2.27 -14.33 6.59
C TYR A 122 2.84 -14.38 8.00
N ASN A 123 2.49 -15.38 8.81
CA ASN A 123 3.18 -15.61 10.09
C ASN A 123 4.68 -15.82 9.87
N GLY A 124 5.07 -16.70 8.94
CA GLY A 124 6.47 -16.95 8.63
C GLY A 124 7.22 -15.69 8.19
N LEU A 125 6.65 -14.92 7.26
CA LEU A 125 7.22 -13.65 6.81
C LEU A 125 7.39 -12.66 7.97
N ILE A 126 6.34 -12.45 8.78
CA ILE A 126 6.36 -11.51 9.90
C ILE A 126 7.38 -11.93 10.97
N ASP A 127 7.37 -13.21 11.34
CA ASP A 127 8.28 -13.75 12.37
C ASP A 127 9.74 -13.61 11.94
N SER A 128 10.04 -13.89 10.67
CA SER A 128 11.41 -13.75 10.15
C SER A 128 11.86 -12.31 10.01
N LEU A 129 10.98 -11.37 9.60
CA LEU A 129 11.31 -9.94 9.60
C LEU A 129 11.65 -9.46 11.02
N VAL A 130 10.81 -9.78 12.00
CA VAL A 130 11.05 -9.42 13.40
C VAL A 130 12.34 -10.03 13.93
N ALA A 131 12.61 -11.31 13.63
CA ALA A 131 13.84 -11.98 14.02
C ALA A 131 15.10 -11.36 13.37
N ALA A 132 14.98 -10.83 12.16
CA ALA A 132 16.04 -10.12 11.46
C ALA A 132 16.21 -8.66 11.92
N GLY A 133 15.39 -8.18 12.86
CA GLY A 133 15.42 -6.79 13.31
C GLY A 133 14.80 -5.79 12.33
N VAL A 134 14.07 -6.26 11.31
CA VAL A 134 13.35 -5.44 10.34
C VAL A 134 11.90 -5.31 10.78
N GLU A 135 11.41 -4.09 11.00
CA GLU A 135 10.05 -3.92 11.46
C GLU A 135 9.03 -4.16 10.34
N PRO A 136 7.99 -4.98 10.57
CA PRO A 136 6.91 -5.15 9.61
C PRO A 136 5.95 -3.96 9.64
N LEU A 137 5.70 -3.36 8.48
CA LEU A 137 4.62 -2.40 8.25
C LEU A 137 3.60 -3.00 7.29
N VAL A 138 2.41 -3.31 7.79
CA VAL A 138 1.43 -4.10 7.02
C VAL A 138 0.35 -3.22 6.41
N THR A 139 0.16 -3.38 5.11
CA THR A 139 -1.01 -2.85 4.37
C THR A 139 -2.08 -3.94 4.30
N ILE A 140 -3.28 -3.68 4.85
CA ILE A 140 -4.35 -4.70 4.92
C ILE A 140 -4.95 -4.98 3.54
N TYR A 141 -5.15 -3.94 2.73
CA TYR A 141 -5.70 -4.06 1.37
C TYR A 141 -4.94 -3.23 0.35
N HIS A 142 -4.60 -3.86 -0.78
CA HIS A 142 -3.88 -3.22 -1.88
C HIS A 142 -4.38 -3.73 -3.25
N LEU A 143 -5.49 -3.15 -3.72
CA LEU A 143 -6.06 -3.35 -5.07
C LEU A 143 -6.52 -4.78 -5.42
N ASP A 144 -6.37 -5.76 -4.53
CA ASP A 144 -6.53 -7.19 -4.81
C ASP A 144 -7.81 -7.78 -4.20
N LEU A 145 -8.94 -7.13 -4.50
CA LEU A 145 -10.24 -7.53 -3.97
C LEU A 145 -10.57 -8.98 -4.39
N PRO A 146 -10.98 -9.88 -3.47
CA PRO A 146 -11.44 -11.22 -3.80
C PRO A 146 -12.53 -11.16 -4.88
N TYR A 147 -12.44 -12.02 -5.89
CA TYR A 147 -13.28 -11.88 -7.07
C TYR A 147 -14.77 -12.10 -6.78
N THR A 148 -15.08 -12.99 -5.85
CA THR A 148 -16.43 -13.17 -5.30
C THR A 148 -17.05 -11.85 -4.81
N LEU A 149 -16.25 -10.96 -4.19
CA LEU A 149 -16.72 -9.65 -3.76
C LEU A 149 -16.81 -8.66 -4.92
N VAL A 150 -15.98 -8.79 -5.95
CA VAL A 150 -16.10 -8.02 -7.20
C VAL A 150 -17.45 -8.31 -7.86
N GLU A 151 -17.84 -9.59 -7.94
CA GLU A 151 -19.14 -10.01 -8.50
C GLU A 151 -20.33 -9.43 -7.72
N LEU A 152 -20.16 -9.18 -6.43
CA LEU A 152 -21.17 -8.52 -5.59
C LEU A 152 -21.15 -6.99 -5.69
N GLY A 153 -20.38 -6.41 -6.63
CA GLY A 153 -20.28 -4.96 -6.85
C GLY A 153 -19.06 -4.31 -6.18
N GLY A 154 -18.23 -5.07 -5.46
CA GLY A 154 -16.99 -4.60 -4.86
C GLY A 154 -17.15 -3.32 -4.04
N TRP A 155 -16.28 -2.35 -4.26
CA TRP A 155 -16.28 -1.09 -3.48
C TRP A 155 -17.48 -0.17 -3.73
N THR A 156 -18.28 -0.38 -4.80
CA THR A 156 -19.53 0.38 -4.98
C THR A 156 -20.68 -0.21 -4.17
N ASN A 157 -20.56 -1.45 -3.71
CA ASN A 157 -21.52 -2.05 -2.79
C ASN A 157 -21.31 -1.51 -1.36
N PRO A 158 -22.34 -0.96 -0.68
CA PRO A 158 -22.20 -0.47 0.70
C PRO A 158 -21.78 -1.56 1.70
N SER A 159 -22.09 -2.84 1.44
CA SER A 159 -21.65 -3.96 2.27
C SER A 159 -20.13 -4.18 2.25
N SER A 160 -19.39 -3.61 1.29
CA SER A 160 -17.93 -3.65 1.25
C SER A 160 -17.26 -3.07 2.49
N VAL A 161 -17.92 -2.10 3.14
CA VAL A 161 -17.49 -1.53 4.42
C VAL A 161 -17.39 -2.62 5.49
N ASP A 162 -18.39 -3.50 5.55
CA ASP A 162 -18.47 -4.57 6.54
C ASP A 162 -17.59 -5.76 6.17
N TRP A 163 -17.52 -6.14 4.89
CA TRP A 163 -16.62 -7.19 4.43
C TRP A 163 -15.16 -6.86 4.76
N PHE A 164 -14.74 -5.64 4.44
CA PHE A 164 -13.39 -5.19 4.75
C PHE A 164 -13.15 -5.10 6.26
N PHE A 165 -14.16 -4.66 7.02
CA PHE A 165 -14.07 -4.59 8.47
C PHE A 165 -13.84 -5.95 9.12
N GLU A 166 -14.61 -6.98 8.74
CA GLU A 166 -14.44 -8.33 9.29
C GLU A 166 -13.09 -8.94 8.88
N TYR A 167 -12.65 -8.70 7.63
CA TYR A 167 -11.32 -9.11 7.18
C TYR A 167 -10.21 -8.42 7.98
N ALA A 168 -10.26 -7.10 8.14
CA ALA A 168 -9.26 -6.35 8.90
C ALA A 168 -9.23 -6.77 10.38
N LYS A 169 -10.40 -7.03 10.98
CA LYS A 169 -10.52 -7.54 12.34
C LYS A 169 -9.81 -8.89 12.51
N LEU A 170 -9.98 -9.81 11.55
CA LEU A 170 -9.26 -11.09 11.53
C LEU A 170 -7.75 -10.85 11.40
N VAL A 171 -7.32 -10.04 10.44
CA VAL A 171 -5.89 -9.70 10.24
C VAL A 171 -5.25 -9.15 11.51
N PHE A 172 -5.91 -8.23 12.21
CA PHE A 172 -5.40 -7.73 13.49
C PHE A 172 -5.30 -8.84 14.55
N SER A 173 -6.32 -9.69 14.67
CA SER A 173 -6.31 -10.79 15.65
C SER A 173 -5.17 -11.78 15.42
N LEU A 174 -4.71 -11.91 14.18
CA LEU A 174 -3.65 -12.83 13.80
C LEU A 174 -2.25 -12.25 14.01
N TYR A 175 -2.05 -10.94 13.81
CA TYR A 175 -0.69 -10.39 13.66
C TYR A 175 -0.39 -9.14 14.50
N SER A 176 -1.34 -8.54 15.23
CA SER A 176 -1.10 -7.31 16.01
C SER A 176 -0.20 -7.51 17.24
N ASP A 177 0.06 -8.75 17.64
CA ASP A 177 1.06 -9.07 18.66
C ASP A 177 2.47 -8.66 18.21
N ARG A 178 2.80 -8.87 16.92
CA ARG A 178 4.12 -8.57 16.31
C ARG A 178 4.13 -7.30 15.46
N VAL A 179 3.04 -6.98 14.77
CA VAL A 179 2.96 -5.83 13.86
C VAL A 179 2.44 -4.58 14.56
N LYS A 180 3.19 -3.48 14.44
CA LYS A 180 2.87 -2.20 15.10
C LYS A 180 2.49 -1.08 14.14
N TYR A 181 2.83 -1.17 12.86
CA TYR A 181 2.49 -0.16 11.87
C TYR A 181 1.56 -0.73 10.82
N TRP A 182 0.40 -0.09 10.67
CA TRP A 182 -0.68 -0.56 9.82
C TRP A 182 -1.13 0.53 8.85
N ILE A 183 -1.36 0.11 7.62
CA ILE A 183 -2.08 0.87 6.60
C ILE A 183 -3.35 0.09 6.26
N THR A 184 -4.52 0.68 6.42
CA THR A 184 -5.77 -0.03 6.09
C THR A 184 -5.87 -0.28 4.59
N ILE A 185 -5.76 0.79 3.80
CA ILE A 185 -6.00 0.77 2.35
C ILE A 185 -4.88 1.57 1.69
N ASN A 186 -4.28 1.01 0.65
CA ASN A 186 -3.32 1.73 -0.19
C ASN A 186 -4.02 2.38 -1.39
N GLU A 187 -3.71 3.65 -1.61
CA GLU A 187 -4.10 4.47 -2.76
C GLU A 187 -5.60 4.40 -3.11
N PRO A 188 -6.50 4.86 -2.21
CA PRO A 188 -7.94 4.98 -2.48
C PRO A 188 -8.27 5.63 -3.82
N TRP A 189 -7.54 6.69 -4.17
CA TRP A 189 -7.70 7.39 -5.43
C TRP A 189 -7.46 6.47 -6.63
N MET A 190 -6.37 5.69 -6.63
CA MET A 190 -6.11 4.71 -7.69
C MET A 190 -7.23 3.67 -7.78
N ILE A 191 -7.73 3.19 -6.62
CA ILE A 191 -8.82 2.20 -6.59
C ILE A 191 -10.08 2.74 -7.26
N CYS A 192 -10.53 3.94 -6.90
CA CYS A 192 -11.82 4.46 -7.32
C CYS A 192 -11.79 5.25 -8.64
N ASP A 193 -10.73 6.00 -8.91
CA ASP A 193 -10.66 6.88 -10.09
C ASP A 193 -10.05 6.20 -11.32
N VAL A 194 -9.10 5.30 -11.11
CA VAL A 194 -8.34 4.63 -12.18
C VAL A 194 -8.85 3.21 -12.39
N TRP A 195 -8.89 2.40 -11.33
CA TRP A 195 -9.08 0.96 -11.48
C TRP A 195 -10.53 0.49 -11.39
N LEU A 196 -11.46 1.28 -10.88
CA LEU A 196 -12.87 0.88 -10.76
C LEU A 196 -13.50 0.55 -12.12
N ASN A 197 -13.08 1.24 -13.19
CA ASN A 197 -13.57 1.09 -14.55
C ASN A 197 -15.11 1.06 -14.66
N SER A 198 -15.79 2.00 -13.97
CA SER A 198 -17.23 2.19 -14.10
C SER A 198 -17.55 3.33 -15.09
N PRO A 199 -18.49 3.13 -16.03
CA PRO A 199 -18.96 4.20 -16.91
C PRO A 199 -19.83 5.23 -16.17
N ASN A 200 -20.33 4.92 -14.97
CA ASN A 200 -21.13 5.84 -14.17
C ASN A 200 -20.21 6.69 -13.28
N PRO A 201 -20.14 8.02 -13.48
CA PRO A 201 -19.30 8.90 -12.67
C PRO A 201 -19.66 8.86 -11.17
N LYS A 202 -20.92 8.53 -10.83
CA LYS A 202 -21.36 8.42 -9.43
C LYS A 202 -20.65 7.31 -8.67
N ASP A 203 -20.24 6.24 -9.36
CA ASP A 203 -19.64 5.07 -8.73
C ASP A 203 -18.28 5.38 -8.13
N LYS A 204 -17.52 6.33 -8.71
CA LYS A 204 -16.24 6.79 -8.15
C LYS A 204 -16.43 7.41 -6.76
N TYR A 205 -17.49 8.20 -6.61
CA TYR A 205 -17.86 8.83 -5.34
C TYR A 205 -18.36 7.80 -4.33
N ILE A 206 -19.18 6.83 -4.76
CA ILE A 206 -19.67 5.76 -3.89
C ILE A 206 -18.51 4.88 -3.41
N CYS A 207 -17.60 4.49 -4.32
CA CYS A 207 -16.37 3.77 -4.00
C CYS A 207 -15.54 4.53 -2.96
N THR A 208 -15.28 5.82 -3.19
CA THR A 208 -14.49 6.64 -2.28
C THR A 208 -15.14 6.75 -0.91
N LYS A 209 -16.47 6.98 -0.87
CA LYS A 209 -17.25 7.02 0.38
C LYS A 209 -17.13 5.71 1.16
N ASN A 210 -17.32 4.57 0.50
CA ASN A 210 -17.24 3.27 1.15
C ASN A 210 -15.83 2.97 1.67
N ILE A 211 -14.78 3.27 0.90
CA ILE A 211 -13.39 3.14 1.36
C ILE A 211 -13.11 4.00 2.60
N LEU A 212 -13.57 5.26 2.61
CA LEU A 212 -13.37 6.17 3.75
C LEU A 212 -14.13 5.69 5.00
N LEU A 213 -15.36 5.20 4.84
CA LEU A 213 -16.14 4.60 5.92
C LEU A 213 -15.47 3.33 6.46
N ALA A 214 -14.96 2.47 5.57
CA ALA A 214 -14.27 1.24 5.91
C ALA A 214 -12.97 1.53 6.69
N HIS A 215 -12.16 2.48 6.21
CA HIS A 215 -10.98 2.98 6.93
C HIS A 215 -11.35 3.49 8.33
N ALA A 216 -12.33 4.39 8.43
CA ALA A 216 -12.73 4.98 9.71
C ALA A 216 -13.23 3.92 10.71
N LYS A 217 -14.01 2.94 10.24
CA LYS A 217 -14.52 1.83 11.05
C LYS A 217 -13.37 0.96 11.59
N VAL A 218 -12.43 0.58 10.72
CA VAL A 218 -11.24 -0.22 11.08
C VAL A 218 -10.30 0.54 12.01
N TYR A 219 -10.05 1.83 11.73
CA TYR A 219 -9.20 2.68 12.56
C TYR A 219 -9.74 2.77 13.99
N ARG A 220 -11.04 3.04 14.16
CA ARG A 220 -11.68 3.15 15.48
C ARG A 220 -11.59 1.82 16.23
N TYR A 221 -11.92 0.71 15.55
CA TYR A 221 -11.85 -0.62 16.16
C TYR A 221 -10.44 -0.97 16.65
N TYR A 222 -9.40 -0.70 15.86
CA TYR A 222 -8.03 -0.98 16.29
C TYR A 222 -7.66 -0.19 17.56
N HIS A 223 -7.95 1.11 17.59
CA HIS A 223 -7.65 1.96 18.74
C HIS A 223 -8.53 1.65 19.95
N GLU A 224 -9.67 0.99 19.77
CA GLU A 224 -10.50 0.51 20.87
C GLU A 224 -9.97 -0.79 21.46
N MET A 225 -9.67 -1.77 20.60
CA MET A 225 -9.36 -3.15 21.01
C MET A 225 -7.87 -3.39 21.30
N TYR A 226 -6.97 -2.63 20.68
CA TYR A 226 -5.51 -2.83 20.76
C TYR A 226 -4.79 -1.66 21.44
N LYS A 227 -5.45 -0.96 22.38
CA LYS A 227 -4.90 0.17 23.14
C LYS A 227 -3.53 -0.12 23.76
N SER A 228 -3.33 -1.32 24.29
CA SER A 228 -2.08 -1.75 24.93
C SER A 228 -0.98 -2.07 23.93
N ALA A 229 -1.30 -2.34 22.66
CA ALA A 229 -0.33 -2.72 21.65
C ALA A 229 0.56 -1.54 21.19
N LYS A 230 0.17 -0.29 21.51
CA LYS A 230 0.86 0.96 21.12
C LYS A 230 1.19 1.06 19.61
N GLY A 231 0.44 0.33 18.78
CA GLY A 231 0.61 0.40 17.33
C GLY A 231 -0.12 1.60 16.72
N GLN A 232 0.18 1.89 15.47
CA GLN A 232 -0.37 3.00 14.70
C GLN A 232 -1.09 2.46 13.47
N VAL A 233 -2.26 3.03 13.17
CA VAL A 233 -3.04 2.72 11.98
C VAL A 233 -3.26 3.98 11.19
N SER A 234 -3.06 3.91 9.87
CA SER A 234 -3.33 5.01 8.96
C SER A 234 -3.83 4.49 7.61
N ILE A 235 -3.89 5.37 6.63
CA ILE A 235 -4.14 5.09 5.22
C ILE A 235 -2.94 5.60 4.40
N ALA A 236 -2.65 4.99 3.25
CA ALA A 236 -1.61 5.48 2.35
C ALA A 236 -2.27 6.04 1.09
N ASN A 237 -1.98 7.28 0.72
CA ASN A 237 -2.61 7.97 -0.41
C ASN A 237 -1.61 8.19 -1.54
N PHE A 238 -2.09 8.07 -2.78
CA PHE A 238 -1.38 8.55 -3.95
C PHE A 238 -1.65 10.06 -4.09
N LEU A 239 -0.60 10.88 -4.00
CA LEU A 239 -0.73 12.33 -4.11
C LEU A 239 0.23 12.87 -5.15
N PHE A 240 -0.28 13.78 -5.97
CA PHE A 240 0.51 14.61 -6.84
C PHE A 240 0.05 16.07 -6.68
N TRP A 241 1.04 16.97 -6.65
CA TRP A 241 0.80 18.40 -6.58
C TRP A 241 1.18 19.04 -7.92
N LEU A 242 0.15 19.44 -8.66
CA LEU A 242 0.31 20.07 -9.96
C LEU A 242 0.77 21.53 -9.78
N LYS A 243 1.66 21.96 -10.66
CA LYS A 243 2.09 23.35 -10.81
C LYS A 243 1.76 23.83 -12.22
N PRO A 244 1.30 25.08 -12.38
CA PRO A 244 1.07 25.65 -13.70
C PRO A 244 2.36 25.66 -14.51
N VAL A 245 2.24 25.29 -15.79
CA VAL A 245 3.31 25.44 -16.78
C VAL A 245 3.44 26.92 -17.11
N ASP A 246 2.31 27.63 -17.23
CA ASP A 246 2.27 29.08 -17.36
C ASP A 246 1.38 29.73 -16.29
N SER A 247 1.96 30.67 -15.56
CA SER A 247 1.24 31.48 -14.55
C SER A 247 0.54 32.71 -15.14
N SER A 248 0.56 32.90 -16.46
CA SER A 248 -0.04 34.06 -17.12
C SER A 248 -1.55 33.95 -17.31
N THR A 249 -2.12 32.73 -17.38
CA THR A 249 -3.56 32.54 -17.58
C THR A 249 -4.29 32.19 -16.29
N ASP A 250 -5.40 32.87 -16.02
CA ASP A 250 -6.20 32.60 -14.82
C ASP A 250 -6.95 31.26 -14.92
N HIS A 251 -7.28 30.82 -16.14
CA HIS A 251 -7.93 29.54 -16.37
C HIS A 251 -7.06 28.35 -15.94
N GLU A 252 -5.77 28.33 -16.29
CA GLU A 252 -4.86 27.25 -15.90
C GLU A 252 -4.67 27.21 -14.37
N LYS A 253 -4.56 28.38 -13.73
CA LYS A 253 -4.48 28.47 -12.26
C LYS A 253 -5.73 27.90 -11.59
N GLU A 254 -6.91 28.22 -12.09
CA GLU A 254 -8.17 27.73 -11.54
C GLU A 254 -8.32 26.21 -11.71
N LEU A 255 -7.99 25.68 -12.89
CA LEU A 255 -8.01 24.24 -13.15
C LEU A 255 -7.04 23.49 -12.23
N ILE A 256 -5.81 23.96 -12.10
CA ILE A 256 -4.80 23.33 -11.24
C ILE A 256 -5.19 23.41 -9.77
N LYS A 257 -5.75 24.54 -9.33
CA LYS A 257 -6.30 24.66 -7.99
C LYS A 257 -7.41 23.64 -7.75
N PHE A 258 -8.31 23.45 -8.72
CA PHE A 258 -9.37 22.44 -8.64
C PHE A 258 -8.80 21.01 -8.58
N LEU A 259 -7.86 20.66 -9.46
CA LEU A 259 -7.26 19.32 -9.49
C LEU A 259 -6.48 19.01 -8.21
N ASN A 260 -5.70 19.96 -7.71
CA ASN A 260 -5.01 19.81 -6.43
C ASN A 260 -6.00 19.64 -5.27
N GLN A 261 -7.10 20.40 -5.26
CA GLN A 261 -8.17 20.23 -4.26
C GLN A 261 -8.84 18.86 -4.37
N TYR A 262 -9.10 18.37 -5.58
CA TYR A 262 -9.66 17.05 -5.81
C TYR A 262 -8.73 15.95 -5.28
N ASN A 263 -7.44 16.02 -5.60
CA ASN A 263 -6.42 15.05 -5.18
C ASN A 263 -6.28 14.96 -3.66
N VAL A 264 -6.35 16.09 -2.95
CA VAL A 264 -6.25 16.11 -1.48
C VAL A 264 -7.58 15.90 -0.77
N SER A 265 -8.71 15.88 -1.48
CA SER A 265 -10.04 15.81 -0.86
C SER A 265 -10.26 14.54 -0.03
N VAL A 266 -9.71 13.40 -0.46
CA VAL A 266 -9.71 12.13 0.30
C VAL A 266 -8.99 12.31 1.65
N ILE A 267 -7.90 13.08 1.67
CA ILE A 267 -7.13 13.40 2.88
C ILE A 267 -7.89 14.38 3.77
N GLU A 268 -8.50 15.42 3.19
CA GLU A 268 -9.30 16.39 3.94
C GLU A 268 -10.43 15.70 4.72
N TYR A 269 -11.10 14.70 4.13
CA TYR A 269 -12.11 13.92 4.85
C TYR A 269 -11.56 13.16 6.05
N ILE A 270 -10.34 12.61 5.94
CA ILE A 270 -9.72 11.81 7.00
C ILE A 270 -9.23 12.68 8.15
N PHE A 271 -8.58 13.82 7.84
CA PHE A 271 -7.96 14.66 8.86
C PHE A 271 -8.87 15.78 9.40
N ILE A 272 -9.82 16.27 8.58
CA ILE A 272 -10.64 17.46 8.87
C ILE A 272 -12.14 17.10 8.95
N GLY A 273 -12.53 15.88 8.55
CA GLY A 273 -13.92 15.41 8.61
C GLY A 273 -14.84 16.02 7.57
N LYS A 274 -14.32 16.83 6.63
CA LYS A 274 -15.06 17.52 5.57
C LYS A 274 -14.14 17.74 4.36
N ALA A 275 -14.57 17.42 3.14
CA ALA A 275 -13.94 17.99 1.94
C ALA A 275 -14.45 19.39 1.62
N ASN A 276 -13.59 20.19 0.98
CA ASN A 276 -13.84 21.56 0.56
C ASN A 276 -15.09 21.71 -0.35
N LEU A 277 -15.81 22.82 -0.22
CA LEU A 277 -17.14 23.10 -0.79
C LEU A 277 -17.21 23.00 -2.32
N ARG A 278 -16.14 23.27 -3.07
CA ARG A 278 -16.12 23.13 -4.54
C ARG A 278 -16.10 21.69 -5.02
N SER A 279 -15.47 20.79 -4.25
CA SER A 279 -15.66 19.35 -4.50
C SER A 279 -17.10 18.99 -4.16
N ARG A 280 -17.67 19.52 -3.06
CA ARG A 280 -19.06 19.19 -2.65
C ARG A 280 -20.10 19.50 -3.71
N SER A 281 -19.93 20.53 -4.54
CA SER A 281 -20.83 20.77 -5.67
C SER A 281 -20.77 19.70 -6.77
N SER A 282 -19.63 19.00 -6.93
CA SER A 282 -19.54 17.81 -7.78
C SER A 282 -20.02 16.53 -7.08
N TRP A 283 -20.00 16.50 -5.73
CA TRP A 283 -20.61 15.41 -4.93
C TRP A 283 -22.14 15.55 -4.81
N SER A 284 -22.70 16.76 -4.70
CA SER A 284 -24.12 17.01 -4.44
C SER A 284 -25.03 16.83 -5.66
N THR A 285 -24.49 16.98 -6.88
CA THR A 285 -25.21 16.65 -8.12
C THR A 285 -25.35 15.14 -8.31
N ALA A 286 -24.57 14.32 -7.60
CA ALA A 286 -24.74 12.87 -7.58
C ALA A 286 -25.91 12.41 -6.68
N GLU A 287 -26.22 13.17 -5.61
CA GLU A 287 -27.29 12.86 -4.64
C GLU A 287 -28.70 13.30 -5.06
N THR A 288 -28.85 14.15 -6.08
CA THR A 288 -30.11 14.86 -6.35
C THR A 288 -30.80 14.56 -7.68
N ASN A 289 -30.33 13.58 -8.47
CA ASN A 289 -31.09 13.08 -9.61
C ASN A 289 -31.16 11.55 -9.61
N PRO A 290 -32.36 10.94 -9.52
CA PRO A 290 -32.55 9.49 -9.54
C PRO A 290 -32.03 8.86 -10.84
#